data_AF-A0A811T8J8-F1
#
_entry.id   AF-A0A811T8J8-F1
#
_cell.length_a   1.000
_cell.length_b   1.000
_cell.length_c   1.000
_cell.angle_alpha   90.00
_cell.angle_beta   90.00
_cell.angle_gamma   90.00
#
_symmetry.space_group_name_H-M   'P 1'
#
loop_
_entity.id
_entity.type
_entity.pdbx_description
1 polymer ?
#
loop_
_entity_poly.entity_id
_entity_poly.type
_entity_poly.pdbx_seq_one_letter_code
_entity_poly.pdbx_strand_id
1 'polypeptide(L)'
;MNGRTTILVLSAVLIAVVLSGCVEEVSDHEIDETLRKIYGDNATLVTASEDELLAKYEKSDKVFKKTDIGDMVVYRHQRMVDGAIVEKDRIVYQFDKDTKELIKKTIHWRDDLPEHLPQIITKEEAESIAGGGSATLYFISPESHVVPIKPTPDNPCWEVWKVTETDEHGTTYYDIIIVDAVEGKILGHGVPPP
;
A
#
# COMPACT_ATOMS: atom_id res chain seq x y z
N MET A 1 -30.00 -45.54 58.10
CA MET A 1 -30.52 -45.02 56.82
C MET A 1 -29.46 -44.12 56.23
N ASN A 2 -28.78 -44.64 55.20
CA ASN A 2 -27.55 -44.08 54.64
C ASN A 2 -27.89 -42.99 53.62
N GLY A 3 -27.59 -41.73 53.94
CA GLY A 3 -27.58 -40.63 52.98
C GLY A 3 -26.23 -40.59 52.26
N ARG A 4 -26.20 -41.12 51.04
CA ARG A 4 -25.03 -41.12 50.16
C ARG A 4 -24.72 -39.71 49.66
N THR A 5 -23.48 -39.29 49.86
CA THR A 5 -22.83 -38.15 49.21
C THR A 5 -22.76 -38.41 47.69
N THR A 6 -23.52 -37.64 46.91
CA THR A 6 -23.39 -37.63 45.45
C THR A 6 -22.31 -36.62 45.08
N ILE A 7 -21.11 -37.11 44.80
CA ILE A 7 -20.06 -36.35 44.13
C ILE A 7 -20.37 -36.41 42.64
N LEU A 8 -20.84 -35.29 42.07
CA LEU A 8 -20.95 -35.11 40.63
C LEU A 8 -19.56 -34.74 40.09
N VAL A 9 -18.86 -35.74 39.57
CA VAL A 9 -17.76 -35.56 38.61
C VAL A 9 -18.43 -35.41 37.24
N LEU A 10 -18.37 -34.22 36.65
CA LEU A 10 -18.73 -34.03 35.25
C LEU A 10 -17.80 -32.99 34.60
N SER A 11 -16.84 -33.59 33.89
CA SER A 11 -16.39 -33.25 32.55
C SER A 11 -15.78 -31.87 32.29
N ALA A 12 -14.47 -31.93 32.09
CA ALA A 12 -13.67 -30.98 31.35
C ALA A 12 -14.30 -30.63 30.00
N VAL A 13 -14.50 -29.33 29.75
CA VAL A 13 -14.33 -28.72 28.43
C VAL A 13 -13.63 -27.38 28.66
N LEU A 14 -12.32 -27.37 28.44
CA LEU A 14 -11.54 -26.18 28.17
C LEU A 14 -12.08 -25.56 26.89
N ILE A 15 -12.88 -24.49 26.98
CA ILE A 15 -13.06 -23.58 25.87
C ILE A 15 -12.07 -22.43 26.11
N ALA A 16 -10.80 -22.71 25.82
CA ALA A 16 -9.88 -21.65 25.45
C ALA A 16 -10.34 -21.17 24.07
N VAL A 17 -11.21 -20.16 24.03
CA VAL A 17 -11.34 -19.35 22.82
C VAL A 17 -10.04 -18.56 22.72
N VAL A 18 -9.05 -19.17 22.09
CA VAL A 18 -7.93 -18.44 21.53
C VAL A 18 -8.56 -17.57 20.44
N LEU A 19 -8.86 -16.32 20.79
CA LEU A 19 -8.88 -15.22 19.83
C LEU A 19 -7.45 -15.11 19.31
N SER A 20 -7.09 -16.06 18.44
CA SER A 20 -5.92 -15.96 17.60
C SER A 20 -6.29 -14.85 16.65
N GLY A 21 -5.75 -13.66 16.92
CA GLY A 21 -5.86 -12.56 16.00
C GLY A 21 -5.48 -13.06 14.63
N CYS A 22 -6.38 -12.89 13.68
CA CYS A 22 -6.01 -12.75 12.28
C CYS A 22 -5.27 -11.41 12.19
N VAL A 23 -4.05 -11.37 12.72
CA VAL A 23 -3.01 -10.54 12.14
C VAL A 23 -2.50 -11.42 11.01
N GLU A 24 -3.08 -11.26 9.83
CA GLU A 24 -2.42 -11.76 8.63
C GLU A 24 -1.10 -10.98 8.56
N GLU A 25 -0.01 -11.62 9.00
CA GLU A 25 1.33 -11.13 8.71
C GLU A 25 1.44 -11.13 7.19
N VAL A 26 1.30 -9.94 6.60
CA VAL A 26 1.47 -9.72 5.16
C VAL A 26 2.85 -10.24 4.81
N SER A 27 2.89 -11.30 4.01
CA SER A 27 4.14 -12.00 3.72
C SER A 27 5.03 -11.14 2.81
N ASP A 28 6.35 -11.30 2.91
CA ASP A 28 7.31 -10.64 2.01
C ASP A 28 6.98 -10.88 0.51
N HIS A 29 6.28 -11.98 0.21
CA HIS A 29 5.81 -12.33 -1.13
C HIS A 29 4.71 -11.39 -1.65
N GLU A 30 3.73 -11.03 -0.80
CA GLU A 30 2.64 -10.12 -1.18
C GLU A 30 3.14 -8.68 -1.37
N ILE A 31 4.15 -8.28 -0.60
CA ILE A 31 4.84 -7.00 -0.77
C ILE A 31 5.59 -6.97 -2.11
N ASP A 32 6.33 -8.03 -2.46
CA ASP A 32 7.04 -8.13 -3.75
C ASP A 32 6.07 -8.07 -4.94
N GLU A 33 4.96 -8.82 -4.91
CA GLU A 33 3.94 -8.76 -5.96
C GLU A 33 3.32 -7.36 -6.11
N THR A 34 3.02 -6.69 -5.00
CA THR A 34 2.48 -5.33 -5.01
C THR A 34 3.50 -4.33 -5.57
N LEU A 35 4.76 -4.43 -5.16
CA LEU A 35 5.83 -3.57 -5.69
C LEU A 35 6.07 -3.81 -7.19
N ARG A 36 6.00 -5.06 -7.67
CA ARG A 36 6.05 -5.37 -9.10
C ARG A 36 4.86 -4.80 -9.86
N LYS A 37 3.66 -4.80 -9.28
CA LYS A 37 2.50 -4.12 -9.88
C LYS A 37 2.72 -2.60 -10.00
N ILE A 38 3.34 -1.98 -8.98
CA ILE A 38 3.65 -0.54 -8.98
C ILE A 38 4.78 -0.21 -9.96
N TYR A 39 5.79 -1.06 -10.06
CA TYR A 39 7.03 -0.77 -10.77
C TYR A 39 7.21 -1.45 -12.12
N GLY A 40 6.34 -2.39 -12.45
CA GLY A 40 6.40 -3.31 -13.59
C GLY A 40 7.15 -4.60 -13.26
N ASP A 41 6.75 -5.70 -13.92
CA ASP A 41 7.32 -7.05 -13.70
C ASP A 41 8.82 -7.16 -13.96
N ASN A 42 9.37 -6.25 -14.77
CA ASN A 42 10.80 -6.19 -15.10
C ASN A 42 11.61 -5.28 -14.17
N ALA A 43 11.02 -4.81 -13.06
CA ALA A 43 11.70 -3.94 -12.13
C ALA A 43 12.87 -4.67 -11.44
N THR A 44 14.04 -4.05 -11.44
CA THR A 44 15.16 -4.50 -10.61
C THR A 44 14.94 -4.03 -9.18
N LEU A 45 14.70 -4.98 -8.28
CA LEU A 45 14.50 -4.72 -6.86
C LEU A 45 15.76 -5.10 -6.09
N VAL A 46 16.17 -4.26 -5.14
CA VAL A 46 17.36 -4.47 -4.31
C VAL A 46 17.11 -3.98 -2.88
N THR A 47 17.73 -4.63 -1.91
CA THR A 47 17.88 -4.11 -0.56
C THR A 47 19.21 -3.38 -0.39
N ALA A 48 19.36 -2.62 0.69
CA ALA A 48 20.64 -1.98 1.00
C ALA A 48 21.77 -3.00 1.26
N SER A 49 21.47 -4.19 1.78
CA SER A 49 22.48 -5.24 1.97
C SER A 49 22.97 -5.88 0.69
N GLU A 50 22.19 -5.84 -0.39
CA GLU A 50 22.50 -6.50 -1.66
C GLU A 50 23.21 -5.58 -2.66
N ASP A 51 23.11 -4.26 -2.48
CA ASP A 51 23.70 -3.27 -3.39
C ASP A 51 24.68 -2.35 -2.65
N GLU A 52 25.98 -2.51 -2.94
CA GLU A 52 27.06 -1.78 -2.26
C GLU A 52 26.96 -0.25 -2.39
N LEU A 53 26.37 0.26 -3.48
CA LEU A 53 26.22 1.70 -3.68
C LEU A 53 25.18 2.27 -2.73
N LEU A 54 24.04 1.58 -2.62
CA LEU A 54 22.96 1.94 -1.70
C LEU A 54 23.35 1.69 -0.23
N ALA A 55 24.07 0.59 0.06
CA ALA A 55 24.52 0.18 1.39
C ALA A 55 25.27 1.28 2.15
N LYS A 56 25.91 2.22 1.44
CA LYS A 56 26.65 3.32 2.05
C LYS A 56 25.73 4.30 2.80
N TYR A 57 24.50 4.46 2.34
CA TYR A 57 23.59 5.53 2.80
C TYR A 57 22.27 5.02 3.40
N GLU A 58 21.90 3.78 3.10
CA GLU A 58 20.72 3.11 3.62
C GLU A 58 21.14 1.88 4.42
N LYS A 59 20.47 1.63 5.54
CA LYS A 59 20.77 0.51 6.46
C LYS A 59 19.56 -0.33 6.80
N SER A 60 18.36 0.11 6.40
CA SER A 60 17.16 -0.69 6.53
C SER A 60 17.13 -1.85 5.52
N ASP A 61 16.25 -2.79 5.81
CA ASP A 61 15.83 -3.92 4.98
C ASP A 61 14.83 -3.53 3.88
N LYS A 62 14.56 -2.23 3.70
CA LYS A 62 13.60 -1.75 2.71
C LYS A 62 14.02 -2.17 1.30
N VAL A 63 13.04 -2.61 0.54
CA VAL A 63 13.19 -2.91 -0.89
C VAL A 63 13.10 -1.63 -1.71
N PHE A 64 14.06 -1.41 -2.60
CA PHE A 64 14.12 -0.29 -3.52
C PHE A 64 14.03 -0.77 -4.96
N LYS A 65 13.27 -0.04 -5.79
CA LYS A 65 13.43 -0.12 -7.24
C LYS A 65 14.72 0.57 -7.64
N LYS A 66 15.61 -0.15 -8.30
CA LYS A 66 16.78 0.39 -8.97
C LYS A 66 16.46 0.70 -10.43
N THR A 67 16.87 1.86 -10.92
CA THR A 67 16.67 2.24 -12.32
C THR A 67 17.84 3.08 -12.81
N ASP A 68 18.40 2.71 -13.95
CA ASP A 68 19.37 3.53 -14.67
C ASP A 68 18.62 4.56 -15.54
N ILE A 69 18.92 5.85 -15.36
CA ILE A 69 18.33 6.95 -16.13
C ILE A 69 19.46 7.84 -16.63
N GLY A 70 19.82 7.70 -17.90
CA GLY A 70 20.94 8.43 -18.49
C GLY A 70 22.26 8.14 -17.77
N ASP A 71 22.86 9.18 -17.22
CA ASP A 71 24.09 9.19 -16.42
C ASP A 71 23.85 8.97 -14.92
N MET A 72 22.63 8.60 -14.51
CA MET A 72 22.28 8.39 -13.11
C MET A 72 21.82 6.98 -12.80
N VAL A 73 22.08 6.53 -11.57
CA VAL A 73 21.43 5.39 -10.93
C VAL A 73 20.48 5.91 -9.86
N VAL A 74 19.21 5.54 -9.96
CA VAL A 74 18.15 5.97 -9.04
C VAL A 74 17.62 4.78 -8.25
N TYR A 75 17.56 4.91 -6.94
CA TYR A 75 16.93 3.96 -6.03
C TYR A 75 15.67 4.61 -5.44
N ARG A 76 14.51 4.00 -5.60
CA ARG A 76 13.22 4.50 -5.10
C ARG A 76 12.54 3.44 -4.23
N HIS A 77 12.24 3.80 -2.99
CA HIS A 77 11.35 3.06 -2.12
C HIS A 77 10.03 3.83 -2.00
N GLN A 78 8.91 3.13 -2.17
CA GLN A 78 7.56 3.65 -1.99
C GLN A 78 7.05 3.12 -0.65
N ARG A 79 6.62 4.00 0.26
CA ARG A 79 6.04 3.53 1.51
C ARG A 79 4.70 2.86 1.25
N MET A 80 4.46 1.77 1.97
CA MET A 80 3.17 1.09 2.06
C MET A 80 2.84 0.81 3.52
N VAL A 81 1.56 0.66 3.84
CA VAL A 81 1.02 0.20 5.12
C VAL A 81 0.03 -0.92 4.82
N ASP A 82 0.37 -2.16 5.19
CA ASP A 82 -0.37 -3.39 4.87
C ASP A 82 -0.91 -3.42 3.42
N GLY A 83 -0.05 -3.11 2.44
CA GLY A 83 -0.38 -3.08 1.01
C GLY A 83 -1.03 -1.79 0.49
N ALA A 84 -1.49 -0.88 1.36
CA ALA A 84 -1.95 0.45 0.95
C ALA A 84 -0.75 1.34 0.57
N ILE A 85 -0.81 1.97 -0.61
CA ILE A 85 0.23 2.88 -1.06
C ILE A 85 0.08 4.21 -0.31
N VAL A 86 1.13 4.67 0.36
CA VAL A 86 1.13 6.01 0.95
C VAL A 86 1.56 7.02 -0.11
N GLU A 87 0.61 7.77 -0.66
CA GLU A 87 0.87 8.68 -1.76
C GLU A 87 1.98 9.69 -1.39
N LYS A 88 2.94 9.87 -2.29
CA LYS A 88 4.14 10.72 -2.14
C LYS A 88 5.12 10.38 -1.03
N ASP A 89 4.80 9.50 -0.08
CA ASP A 89 5.76 9.01 0.91
C ASP A 89 6.77 8.07 0.25
N ARG A 90 8.01 8.55 0.13
CA ARG A 90 9.06 7.85 -0.60
C ARG A 90 10.45 8.23 -0.12
N ILE A 91 11.36 7.31 -0.34
CA ILE A 91 12.79 7.53 -0.20
C ILE A 91 13.41 7.40 -1.59
N VAL A 92 14.16 8.41 -2.01
CA VAL A 92 14.85 8.43 -3.30
C VAL A 92 16.32 8.76 -3.10
N TYR A 93 17.20 7.89 -3.60
CA TYR A 93 18.62 8.16 -3.75
C TYR A 93 18.96 8.26 -5.23
N GLN A 94 19.73 9.27 -5.61
CA GLN A 94 20.22 9.47 -6.98
C GLN A 94 21.73 9.56 -6.92
N PHE A 95 22.39 8.73 -7.71
CA PHE A 95 23.84 8.66 -7.82
C PHE A 95 24.27 8.97 -9.23
N ASP A 96 25.42 9.61 -9.35
CA ASP A 96 26.13 9.70 -10.62
C ASP A 96 26.66 8.31 -10.98
N LYS A 97 26.44 7.89 -12.23
CA LYS A 97 26.71 6.53 -12.67
C LYS A 97 28.20 6.26 -12.82
N ASP A 98 29.03 7.26 -13.11
CA ASP A 98 30.45 7.07 -13.37
C ASP A 98 31.27 7.22 -12.09
N THR A 99 31.05 8.31 -11.35
CA THR A 99 31.75 8.64 -10.11
C THR A 99 31.21 7.88 -8.90
N LYS A 100 29.97 7.37 -8.99
CA LYS A 100 29.24 6.72 -7.88
C LYS A 100 28.98 7.66 -6.69
N GLU A 101 29.10 8.97 -6.89
CA GLU A 101 28.81 9.96 -5.85
C GLU A 101 27.30 10.18 -5.72
N LEU A 102 26.84 10.45 -4.49
CA LEU A 102 25.45 10.76 -4.22
C LEU A 102 25.14 12.18 -4.71
N ILE A 103 24.29 12.29 -5.73
CA ILE A 103 23.81 13.57 -6.27
C ILE A 103 22.72 14.13 -5.36
N LYS A 104 21.72 13.28 -5.01
CA LYS A 104 20.54 13.73 -4.29
C LYS A 104 19.95 12.63 -3.43
N LYS A 105 19.56 13.01 -2.21
CA LYS A 105 18.71 12.22 -1.32
C LYS A 105 17.43 12.98 -1.07
N THR A 106 16.28 12.34 -1.27
CA THR A 106 14.96 12.87 -0.94
C THR A 106 14.27 11.89 -0.01
N ILE A 107 13.91 12.32 1.18
CA ILE A 107 13.03 11.58 2.08
C ILE A 107 11.77 12.43 2.25
N HIS A 108 10.64 11.88 1.88
CA HIS A 108 9.33 12.41 2.23
C HIS A 108 8.60 11.30 2.98
N TRP A 109 8.37 11.51 4.28
CA TRP A 109 7.84 10.49 5.17
C TRP A 109 6.96 11.15 6.21
N ARG A 110 5.68 10.77 6.21
CA ARG A 110 4.68 11.26 7.15
C ARG A 110 4.75 10.49 8.47
N ASP A 111 4.43 11.13 9.58
CA ASP A 111 4.37 10.53 10.92
C ASP A 111 2.94 10.38 11.46
N ASP A 112 1.94 10.87 10.72
CA ASP A 112 0.52 10.89 11.11
C ASP A 112 -0.27 9.66 10.65
N LEU A 113 0.41 8.65 10.10
CA LEU A 113 -0.22 7.44 9.57
C LEU A 113 -0.12 6.26 10.55
N PRO A 114 -1.15 5.39 10.59
CA PRO A 114 -1.13 4.23 11.47
C PRO A 114 -0.05 3.22 11.04
N GLU A 115 0.36 2.38 11.99
CA GLU A 115 1.28 1.26 11.70
C GLU A 115 0.61 0.16 10.88
N HIS A 116 -0.70 -0.03 11.07
CA HIS A 116 -1.51 -1.03 10.39
C HIS A 116 -2.82 -0.44 9.88
N LEU A 117 -3.42 -1.08 8.87
CA LEU A 117 -4.72 -0.68 8.35
C LEU A 117 -5.84 -0.95 9.39
N PRO A 118 -6.84 -0.07 9.47
CA PRO A 118 -8.10 -0.40 10.14
C PRO A 118 -8.84 -1.51 9.37
N GLN A 119 -9.96 -1.99 9.92
CA GLN A 119 -10.87 -2.83 9.16
C GLN A 119 -11.43 -2.03 7.97
N ILE A 120 -11.28 -2.57 6.77
CA ILE A 120 -11.71 -1.94 5.52
C ILE A 120 -12.64 -2.86 4.72
N ILE A 121 -13.44 -2.27 3.83
CA ILE A 121 -14.18 -2.98 2.78
C ILE A 121 -13.23 -3.61 1.78
N THR A 122 -13.68 -4.68 1.12
CA THR A 122 -12.85 -5.37 0.12
C THR A 122 -12.70 -4.54 -1.15
N LYS A 123 -11.71 -4.92 -1.96
CA LYS A 123 -11.48 -4.34 -3.29
C LYS A 123 -12.73 -4.47 -4.18
N GLU A 124 -13.36 -5.64 -4.19
CA GLU A 124 -14.55 -5.94 -4.99
C GLU A 124 -15.77 -5.14 -4.53
N GLU A 125 -15.90 -4.93 -3.22
CA GLU A 125 -16.95 -4.06 -2.66
C GLU A 125 -16.76 -2.62 -3.13
N ALA A 126 -15.53 -2.10 -3.08
CA ALA A 126 -15.22 -0.75 -3.55
C ALA A 126 -15.47 -0.58 -5.06
N GLU A 127 -15.06 -1.56 -5.88
CA GLU A 127 -15.35 -1.58 -7.32
C GLU A 127 -16.86 -1.61 -7.57
N SER A 128 -17.62 -2.40 -6.80
CA SER A 128 -19.09 -2.43 -6.89
C SER A 128 -19.74 -1.10 -6.53
N ILE A 129 -19.30 -0.46 -5.43
CA ILE A 129 -19.77 0.87 -4.99
C ILE A 129 -19.51 1.93 -6.06
N ALA A 130 -18.34 1.89 -6.70
CA ALA A 130 -17.98 2.78 -7.80
C ALA A 130 -18.72 2.47 -9.11
N GLY A 131 -19.48 1.36 -9.19
CA GLY A 131 -20.17 0.93 -10.40
C GLY A 131 -19.23 0.32 -11.45
N GLY A 132 -18.29 -0.51 -11.00
CA GLY A 132 -17.22 -1.15 -11.77
C GLY A 132 -15.91 -0.36 -11.78
N GLY A 133 -14.85 -0.97 -12.30
CA GLY A 133 -13.53 -0.36 -12.44
C GLY A 133 -12.41 -1.27 -11.93
N SER A 134 -11.22 -0.69 -11.74
CA SER A 134 -10.08 -1.34 -11.09
C SER A 134 -9.65 -0.51 -9.90
N ALA A 135 -9.73 -1.07 -8.69
CA ALA A 135 -9.41 -0.37 -7.46
C ALA A 135 -7.94 -0.58 -7.01
N THR A 136 -7.35 0.48 -6.46
CA THR A 136 -6.06 0.43 -5.75
C THR A 136 -6.17 1.21 -4.44
N LEU A 137 -5.59 0.68 -3.35
CA LEU A 137 -5.70 1.25 -2.01
C LEU A 137 -4.61 2.29 -1.75
N TYR A 138 -5.02 3.46 -1.27
CA TYR A 138 -4.12 4.58 -0.98
C TYR A 138 -4.39 5.24 0.37
N PHE A 139 -3.34 5.71 1.02
CA PHE A 139 -3.43 6.88 1.89
C PHE A 139 -3.17 8.12 1.02
N ILE A 140 -4.22 8.93 0.81
CA ILE A 140 -4.14 10.12 -0.06
C ILE A 140 -3.28 11.19 0.62
N SER A 141 -2.38 11.79 -0.16
CA SER A 141 -1.53 12.86 0.33
C SER A 141 -2.30 14.18 0.41
N PRO A 142 -2.11 15.01 1.45
CA PRO A 142 -2.61 16.37 1.47
C PRO A 142 -2.14 17.23 0.29
N GLU A 143 -1.05 16.81 -0.35
CA GLU A 143 -0.48 17.45 -1.52
C GLU A 143 -0.90 16.78 -2.85
N SER A 144 -1.87 15.86 -2.85
CA SER A 144 -2.31 15.17 -4.06
C SER A 144 -2.79 16.16 -5.11
N HIS A 145 -2.33 15.98 -6.35
CA HIS A 145 -2.81 16.74 -7.50
C HIS A 145 -3.87 15.96 -8.29
N VAL A 146 -3.85 14.63 -8.17
CA VAL A 146 -4.81 13.73 -8.83
C VAL A 146 -6.10 13.69 -8.02
N VAL A 147 -6.03 13.77 -6.69
CA VAL A 147 -7.20 13.69 -5.81
C VAL A 147 -7.28 14.94 -4.93
N PRO A 148 -7.80 16.07 -5.45
CA PRO A 148 -7.86 17.33 -4.71
C PRO A 148 -9.02 17.37 -3.69
N ILE A 149 -9.25 16.30 -2.93
CA ILE A 149 -10.31 16.23 -1.90
C ILE A 149 -9.87 17.02 -0.67
N LYS A 150 -10.75 17.92 -0.20
CA LYS A 150 -10.54 18.75 0.99
C LYS A 150 -11.76 18.69 1.93
N PRO A 151 -11.57 18.42 3.24
CA PRO A 151 -10.30 18.05 3.87
C PRO A 151 -9.75 16.73 3.31
N THR A 152 -8.44 16.55 3.39
CA THR A 152 -7.82 15.29 2.94
C THR A 152 -8.30 14.16 3.86
N PRO A 153 -8.71 13.00 3.31
CA PRO A 153 -9.19 11.90 4.15
C PRO A 153 -8.09 11.38 5.08
N ASP A 154 -8.44 11.14 6.34
CA ASP A 154 -7.56 10.47 7.30
C ASP A 154 -7.56 8.95 7.11
N ASN A 155 -8.68 8.41 6.62
CA ASN A 155 -8.85 6.99 6.31
C ASN A 155 -8.11 6.60 5.01
N PRO A 156 -7.66 5.34 4.89
CA PRO A 156 -7.27 4.80 3.60
C PRO A 156 -8.48 4.82 2.64
N CYS A 157 -8.22 5.02 1.36
CA CYS A 157 -9.22 5.16 0.31
C CYS A 157 -8.92 4.23 -0.85
N TRP A 158 -9.97 3.62 -1.42
CA TRP A 158 -9.90 2.97 -2.70
C TRP A 158 -9.99 4.01 -3.81
N GLU A 159 -8.96 4.10 -4.63
CA GLU A 159 -8.97 4.85 -5.89
C GLU A 159 -9.41 3.90 -7.00
N VAL A 160 -10.62 4.10 -7.52
CA VAL A 160 -11.23 3.23 -8.53
C VAL A 160 -11.14 3.88 -9.90
N TRP A 161 -10.32 3.30 -10.77
CA TRP A 161 -10.15 3.74 -12.14
C TRP A 161 -11.18 3.09 -13.06
N LYS A 162 -11.92 3.90 -13.80
CA LYS A 162 -12.96 3.45 -14.73
C LYS A 162 -12.66 3.97 -16.12
N VAL A 163 -12.69 3.09 -17.12
CA VAL A 163 -12.68 3.51 -18.52
C VAL A 163 -14.04 4.12 -18.85
N THR A 164 -14.06 5.36 -19.32
CA THR A 164 -15.29 6.06 -19.73
C THR A 164 -15.54 5.92 -21.21
N GLU A 165 -14.54 6.25 -22.03
CA GLU A 165 -14.59 6.13 -23.48
C GLU A 165 -13.20 5.85 -24.06
N THR A 166 -13.18 5.33 -25.28
CA THR A 166 -11.99 5.26 -26.11
C THR A 166 -12.30 5.97 -27.41
N ASP A 167 -11.52 6.99 -27.77
CA ASP A 167 -11.74 7.72 -29.01
C ASP A 167 -11.34 6.90 -30.25
N GLU A 168 -11.66 7.43 -31.43
CA GLU A 168 -11.33 6.81 -32.72
C GLU A 168 -9.82 6.64 -32.97
N HIS A 169 -8.98 7.32 -32.19
CA HIS A 169 -7.52 7.21 -32.24
C HIS A 169 -6.96 6.18 -31.24
N GLY A 170 -7.82 5.54 -30.45
CA GLY A 170 -7.44 4.56 -29.44
C GLY A 170 -7.04 5.19 -28.10
N THR A 171 -7.23 6.49 -27.91
CA THR A 171 -6.97 7.15 -26.62
C THR A 171 -8.08 6.77 -25.64
N THR A 172 -7.70 6.24 -24.48
CA THR A 172 -8.64 5.83 -23.43
C THR A 172 -8.76 6.94 -22.39
N TYR A 173 -10.00 7.31 -22.08
CA TYR A 173 -10.34 8.30 -21.07
C TYR A 173 -10.79 7.59 -19.80
N TYR A 174 -10.46 8.18 -18.66
CA TYR A 174 -10.70 7.58 -17.35
C TYR A 174 -11.51 8.51 -16.45
N ASP A 175 -12.34 7.92 -15.60
CA ASP A 175 -12.88 8.54 -14.40
C ASP A 175 -12.26 7.86 -13.19
N ILE A 176 -12.01 8.65 -12.13
CA ILE A 176 -11.41 8.16 -10.89
C ILE A 176 -12.43 8.43 -9.80
N ILE A 177 -12.94 7.37 -9.16
CA ILE A 177 -13.87 7.48 -8.03
C ILE A 177 -13.12 7.13 -6.76
N ILE A 178 -13.23 7.99 -5.74
CA ILE A 178 -12.59 7.79 -4.45
C ILE A 178 -13.62 7.27 -3.45
N VAL A 179 -13.38 6.07 -2.92
CA VAL A 179 -14.24 5.42 -1.94
C VAL A 179 -13.48 5.30 -0.62
N ASP A 180 -14.06 5.81 0.47
CA ASP A 180 -13.53 5.59 1.82
C ASP A 180 -13.47 4.09 2.10
N ALA A 181 -12.29 3.57 2.41
CA ALA A 181 -12.11 2.13 2.58
C ALA A 181 -12.69 1.63 3.91
N VAL A 182 -12.90 2.48 4.91
CA VAL A 182 -13.49 2.09 6.20
C VAL A 182 -15.01 2.16 6.14
N GLU A 183 -15.55 3.25 5.59
CA GLU A 183 -16.99 3.53 5.61
C GLU A 183 -17.72 3.07 4.34
N GLY A 184 -17.00 2.78 3.25
CA GLY A 184 -17.58 2.42 1.96
C GLY A 184 -18.36 3.54 1.29
N LYS A 185 -18.01 4.81 1.58
CA LYS A 185 -18.68 5.99 1.03
C LYS A 185 -17.86 6.61 -0.10
N ILE A 186 -18.52 7.04 -1.16
CA ILE A 186 -17.87 7.85 -2.20
C ILE A 186 -17.55 9.22 -1.59
N LEU A 187 -16.26 9.58 -1.59
CA LEU A 187 -15.76 10.87 -1.09
C LEU A 187 -15.64 11.91 -2.18
N GLY A 188 -15.50 11.50 -3.44
CA GLY A 188 -15.39 12.39 -4.57
C GLY A 188 -14.78 11.73 -5.80
N HIS A 189 -14.34 12.58 -6.73
CA HIS A 189 -13.70 12.17 -7.97
C HIS A 189 -12.27 12.71 -8.05
N GLY A 190 -11.38 11.93 -8.67
CA GLY A 190 -10.04 12.36 -9.05
C GLY A 190 -10.04 13.05 -10.42
N VAL A 191 -8.98 13.79 -10.69
CA VAL A 191 -8.67 14.38 -11.98
C VAL A 191 -7.55 13.54 -12.60
N PRO A 192 -7.83 12.72 -13.64
CA PRO A 192 -6.78 11.97 -14.30
C PRO A 192 -5.77 12.94 -14.93
N PRO A 193 -4.47 12.60 -14.93
CA PRO A 193 -3.48 13.40 -15.65
C PRO A 193 -3.80 13.42 -17.17
N PRO A 194 -3.52 14.54 -17.86
CA PRO A 194 -3.74 14.69 -19.30
C PRO A 194 -2.85 13.78 -20.16
#